data_AF-X0T2N7-F1
#
_entry.id   AF-X0T2N7-F1
#
_cell.length_a   1.000
_cell.length_b   1.000
_cell.length_c   1.000
_cell.angle_alpha   90.00
_cell.angle_beta   90.00
_cell.angle_gamma   90.00
#
_symmetry.space_group_name_H-M   'P 1'
#
loop_
_entity.id
_entity.type
_entity.pdbx_description
1 polymer ?
#
loop_
_entity_poly.entity_id
_entity_poly.type
_entity_poly.pdbx_seq_one_letter_code
_entity_poly.pdbx_strand_id
1 'polypeptide(L)' 'MTQLELARDGIISPQMELVAQHEGIEAKFIRQGIAAGTIVIPANTRHTDLVPCGIGQGLKTKVNANIGTSSDFG' A
#
# COMPACT_ATOMS: atom_id res chain seq x y z
N MET A 1 -6.40 -4.42 12.87
CA MET A 1 -7.04 -4.71 11.57
C MET A 1 -6.10 -4.29 10.45
N THR A 2 -5.79 -5.22 9.55
CA THR A 2 -4.86 -5.03 8.43
C THR A 2 -5.61 -4.85 7.11
N GLN A 3 -4.92 -4.33 6.08
CA GLN A 3 -5.48 -4.24 4.72
C GLN A 3 -5.82 -5.63 4.14
N LEU A 4 -5.06 -6.66 4.50
CA LEU A 4 -5.30 -8.04 4.08
C LEU A 4 -6.58 -8.61 4.67
N GLU A 5 -6.83 -8.41 5.97
CA GLU A 5 -8.06 -8.83 6.65
C GLU A 5 -9.28 -8.16 6.00
N LEU A 6 -9.26 -6.83 5.87
CA LEU A 6 -10.33 -6.06 5.22
C LEU A 6 -10.61 -6.57 3.80
N ALA A 7 -9.55 -6.80 3.01
CA ALA A 7 -9.68 -7.27 1.65
C ALA A 7 -10.34 -8.66 1.59
N ARG A 8 -9.96 -9.59 2.48
CA ARG A 8 -10.55 -10.93 2.55
C ARG A 8 -12.01 -10.91 3.01
N ASP A 9 -12.37 -9.97 3.85
CA ASP A 9 -13.76 -9.72 4.28
C ASP A 9 -14.59 -9.01 3.21
N GLY A 10 -14.01 -8.71 2.04
CA GLY A 10 -14.70 -8.03 0.94
C GLY A 10 -14.82 -6.52 1.12
N ILE A 11 -14.18 -5.96 2.15
CA ILE A 11 -14.25 -4.55 2.50
C ILE A 11 -13.19 -3.77 1.69
N ILE A 12 -13.62 -2.69 1.05
CA ILE A 12 -12.72 -1.72 0.42
C ILE A 12 -12.41 -0.65 1.46
N SER A 13 -11.14 -0.47 1.78
CA SER A 13 -10.70 0.55 2.73
C SER A 13 -10.49 1.90 2.04
N PRO A 14 -10.49 3.03 2.78
CA PRO A 14 -10.11 4.33 2.22
C PRO A 14 -8.72 4.34 1.58
N GLN A 15 -7.78 3.54 2.11
CA GLN A 15 -6.45 3.41 1.52
C GLN A 15 -6.49 2.71 0.15
N MET A 16 -7.34 1.70 -0.02
CA MET A 16 -7.54 1.03 -1.31
C MET A 16 -8.15 1.98 -2.34
N GLU A 17 -9.10 2.82 -1.94
CA GLU A 17 -9.70 3.84 -2.82
C GLU A 17 -8.68 4.86 -3.29
N LEU A 18 -7.88 5.41 -2.36
CA LEU A 18 -6.83 6.38 -2.71
C LEU A 18 -5.80 5.77 -3.67
N VAL A 19 -5.32 4.56 -3.40
CA VAL A 19 -4.38 3.87 -4.30
C VAL A 19 -5.01 3.65 -5.68
N ALA A 20 -6.27 3.24 -5.73
CA ALA A 20 -7.00 3.03 -6.99
C ALA A 20 -7.09 4.33 -7.80
N GLN A 21 -7.42 5.46 -7.15
CA GLN A 21 -7.44 6.79 -7.78
C GLN A 21 -6.07 7.20 -8.32
N HIS A 22 -5.00 7.01 -7.55
CA HIS A 22 -3.63 7.34 -7.99
C HIS A 22 -3.13 6.46 -9.15
N GLU A 23 -3.55 5.20 -9.20
CA GLU A 23 -3.20 4.27 -10.27
C GLU A 23 -4.11 4.42 -11.50
N GLY A 24 -5.28 5.02 -11.36
CA GLY A 24 -6.28 5.16 -12.43
C GLY A 24 -6.99 3.85 -12.74
N ILE A 25 -7.24 3.03 -11.72
CA ILE A 25 -7.88 1.71 -11.83
C ILE A 25 -9.00 1.54 -10.80
N GLU A 26 -9.77 0.45 -10.91
CA GLU A 26 -10.88 0.15 -10.01
C GLU A 26 -10.43 -0.27 -8.60
N ALA A 27 -11.07 0.26 -7.55
CA ALA A 27 -10.78 -0.12 -6.16
C ALA A 27 -11.02 -1.62 -5.88
N LYS A 28 -11.96 -2.23 -6.61
CA LYS A 28 -12.20 -3.67 -6.57
C LYS A 28 -10.98 -4.48 -7.04
N PHE A 29 -10.23 -4.00 -8.03
CA PHE A 29 -9.01 -4.65 -8.51
C PHE A 29 -7.94 -4.63 -7.42
N ILE A 30 -7.74 -3.47 -6.77
CA ILE A 30 -6.83 -3.33 -5.63
C ILE A 30 -7.19 -4.31 -4.52
N ARG A 31 -8.47 -4.32 -4.08
CA ARG A 31 -8.94 -5.23 -3.02
C ARG A 31 -8.73 -6.70 -3.40
N GLN A 32 -9.02 -7.09 -4.65
CA GLN A 32 -8.80 -8.47 -5.13
C GLN A 32 -7.32 -8.85 -5.09
N GLY A 33 -6.42 -7.98 -5.55
CA GLY A 33 -4.98 -8.21 -5.49
C GLY A 33 -4.47 -8.31 -4.05
N ILE A 34 -4.99 -7.50 -3.13
CA ILE A 34 -4.64 -7.60 -1.71
C ILE A 34 -5.13 -8.92 -1.11
N ALA A 35 -6.38 -9.31 -1.36
CA ALA A 35 -6.92 -10.58 -0.87
C ALA A 35 -6.14 -11.80 -1.41
N ALA A 36 -5.67 -11.71 -2.66
CA ALA A 36 -4.85 -12.71 -3.33
C ALA A 36 -3.36 -12.68 -2.94
N GLY A 37 -2.91 -11.64 -2.23
CA GLY A 37 -1.51 -11.46 -1.84
C GLY A 37 -0.58 -10.97 -2.97
N THR A 38 -1.12 -10.49 -4.09
CA THR A 38 -0.34 -9.94 -5.22
C THR A 38 -0.14 -8.43 -5.16
N ILE A 39 -0.91 -7.75 -4.29
CA ILE A 39 -0.79 -6.31 -4.01
C ILE A 39 -0.70 -6.12 -2.48
N VAL A 40 0.12 -5.18 -2.04
CA VAL A 40 0.20 -4.74 -0.64
C VAL A 40 0.07 -3.22 -0.56
N ILE A 41 -0.52 -2.74 0.54
CA ILE A 41 -0.55 -1.32 0.91
C ILE A 41 0.04 -1.19 2.32
N PRO A 42 1.30 -0.75 2.47
CA PRO A 42 1.91 -0.52 3.78
C PRO A 42 1.25 0.68 4.45
N ALA A 43 0.29 0.44 5.35
CA ALA A 43 -0.47 1.47 6.04
C ALA A 43 -0.50 1.21 7.55
N ASN A 44 0.64 1.43 8.21
CA ASN A 44 0.72 1.38 9.67
C ASN A 44 -0.19 2.45 10.27
N THR A 45 -1.08 2.07 11.19
CA THR A 45 -2.03 2.98 11.85
C THR A 45 -1.37 4.07 12.67
N ARG A 46 -0.09 3.92 13.03
CA ARG A 46 0.70 4.96 13.72
C ARG A 46 1.27 6.03 12.78
N HIS A 47 1.24 5.82 11.46
CA HIS A 47 1.73 6.78 10.47
C HIS A 47 0.55 7.58 9.92
N THR A 48 0.14 8.62 10.65
CA THR A 48 -1.11 9.36 10.39
C THR A 48 -1.09 10.22 9.13
N ASP A 49 0.09 10.73 8.75
CA ASP A 49 0.28 11.61 7.60
C ASP A 49 0.72 10.86 6.33
N LEU A 50 0.53 9.54 6.31
CA LEU A 50 0.88 8.69 5.18
C LEU A 50 -0.02 8.98 3.97
N VAL A 51 0.59 9.18 2.81
CA VAL A 51 -0.08 9.04 1.51
C VAL A 51 -0.03 7.57 1.09
N PRO A 52 -1.17 6.84 1.03
CA PRO A 52 -1.15 5.41 0.73
C PRO A 52 -0.58 5.10 -0.66
N CYS A 53 0.27 4.08 -0.74
CA CYS A 53 0.85 3.60 -1.98
C CYS A 53 0.68 2.09 -2.10
N GLY A 54 0.14 1.63 -3.23
CA GLY A 54 0.04 0.21 -3.56
C GLY A 54 1.30 -0.30 -4.24
N ILE A 55 1.76 -1.49 -3.85
CA ILE A 55 2.91 -2.18 -4.45
C ILE A 55 2.42 -3.56 -4.89
N GLY A 56 2.57 -3.90 -6.16
CA GLY A 56 2.15 -5.22 -6.63
C GLY A 56 1.87 -5.30 -8.12
N GLN A 57 1.40 -6.48 -8.54
CA GLN A 57 1.11 -6.78 -9.93
C GLN A 57 -0.03 -5.90 -10.47
N GLY A 58 0.15 -5.37 -11.69
CA GLY A 58 -0.84 -4.52 -12.36
C GLY A 58 -0.81 -3.05 -11.95
N LEU A 59 0.06 -2.66 -11.03
CA LEU A 59 0.30 -1.26 -10.64
C LEU A 59 1.56 -0.72 -11.32
N LYS A 60 1.74 0.61 -11.32
CA LYS A 60 2.99 1.25 -11.74
C LYS A 60 4.16 0.76 -10.88
N THR A 61 5.32 0.53 -11.50
CA THR A 61 6.56 0.17 -10.80
C THR A 61 6.91 1.21 -9.74
N LYS A 62 7.24 0.74 -8.53
CA LYS A 62 7.64 1.58 -7.39
C LYS A 62 9.14 1.48 -7.16
N VAL A 63 9.73 2.56 -6.67
CA VAL A 63 11.16 2.63 -6.32
C VAL A 63 11.27 2.98 -4.83
N ASN A 64 12.23 2.36 -4.14
CA ASN A 64 12.56 2.66 -2.76
C ASN A 64 13.94 3.35 -2.69
N ALA A 65 14.07 4.34 -1.82
CA ALA A 65 15.34 5.02 -1.54
C ALA A 65 15.70 4.85 -0.06
N ASN A 66 16.95 4.45 0.21
CA ASN A 66 17.46 4.31 1.57
C ASN A 66 18.18 5.60 1.98
N ILE A 67 17.83 6.15 3.14
CA ILE A 67 18.46 7.33 3.72
C ILE A 67 18.87 7.04 5.17
N GLY A 68 20.02 7.59 5.59
CA GLY A 68 20.55 7.45 6.94
C GLY A 68 22.02 7.83 7.00
N THR A 69 22.44 8.43 8.11
CA THR A 69 23.85 8.77 8.38
C THR A 69 24.47 7.66 9.23
N SER A 70 25.63 7.14 8.84
CA SER A 70 26.46 6.35 9.74
C SER A 70 27.18 7.27 10.73
N SER A 71 27.11 6.97 12.01
CA SER A 71 27.93 7.61 13.04
C SER A 71 29.37 7.08 12.94
N ASP A 72 30.12 7.57 11.96
CA ASP A 72 31.57 7.43 11.93
C ASP A 72 32.15 8.55 12.81
N PHE A 73 32.00 8.40 14.12
CA PHE A 73 32.76 9.18 15.09
C PHE A 73 34.13 8.51 15.23
N GLY A 74 35.13 9.06 14.53
CA GLY A 74 36.53 8.88 14.92
C GLY A 74 36.83 9.58 16.23
#